data_AF-A0A2N2M202-F1
#
_entry.id   AF-A0A2N2M202-F1
#
_cell.length_a   1.000
_cell.length_b   1.000
_cell.length_c   1.000
_cell.angle_alpha   90.00
_cell.angle_beta   90.00
_cell.angle_gamma   90.00
#
_symmetry.space_group_name_H-M   'P 1'
#
loop_
_entity.id
_entity.type
_entity.pdbx_description
1 polymer ?
#
loop_
_entity_poly.entity_id
_entity_poly.type
_entity_poly.pdbx_seq_one_letter_code
_entity_poly.pdbx_strand_id
1 'polypeptide(L)'
;MQNANSYKKPVGRILKVAIWVVSIMVIVVLAAFVFQKQIFTFMATKIIQQRLLNPTYKKEDGLYAGLAGTGAPFADINRVGPCIVVEAGNNLYVIDAGPGSARNIGLMGFDMGKVDAILLTHFHSDHIAALGEMMLQRWAGGSNAKPVDVIGPKGVETVVAGFNHAYSLDASYRVAFHGAATVPPSGAGGRARPFDLSSEEDASIVVVDKEGVKITAFKVNHSPAYPAVGYRVDYK
;
A
#
# COMPACT_ATOMS: atom_id res chain seq x y z
N MET A 1 39.67 -6.47 80.54
CA MET A 1 39.22 -5.54 79.48
C MET A 1 39.19 -6.31 78.16
N GLN A 2 38.01 -6.72 77.68
CA GLN A 2 37.84 -7.27 76.33
C GLN A 2 36.75 -6.46 75.62
N ASN A 3 37.15 -5.74 74.58
CA ASN A 3 36.30 -4.92 73.74
C ASN A 3 35.64 -5.84 72.68
N ALA A 4 34.36 -6.15 72.86
CA ALA A 4 33.58 -6.87 71.87
C ALA A 4 33.06 -5.88 70.82
N ASN A 5 33.84 -5.69 69.75
CA ASN A 5 33.43 -4.94 68.58
C ASN A 5 32.41 -5.78 67.79
N SER A 6 31.12 -5.55 68.05
CA SER A 6 30.01 -6.22 67.37
C SER A 6 29.88 -5.73 65.92
N TYR A 7 30.37 -6.55 64.99
CA TYR A 7 30.06 -6.44 63.57
C TYR A 7 28.55 -6.67 63.34
N LYS A 8 27.75 -5.60 63.33
CA LYS A 8 26.36 -5.63 62.83
C LYS A 8 26.39 -5.92 61.33
N LYS A 9 26.15 -7.18 60.95
CA LYS A 9 26.06 -7.63 59.54
C LYS A 9 25.00 -6.84 58.75
N PRO A 10 25.20 -6.55 57.46
CA PRO A 10 24.39 -5.64 56.63
C PRO A 10 23.04 -6.24 56.16
N VAL A 11 22.50 -7.22 56.87
CA VAL A 11 21.33 -8.02 56.47
C VAL A 11 20.08 -7.15 56.27
N GLY A 12 19.89 -6.12 57.11
CA GLY A 12 18.76 -5.20 56.99
C GLY A 12 18.80 -4.28 55.77
N ARG A 13 19.98 -4.03 55.19
CA ARG A 13 20.12 -3.21 53.97
C ARG A 13 19.79 -4.02 52.72
N ILE A 14 20.26 -5.26 52.67
CA ILE A 14 19.99 -6.21 51.57
C ILE A 14 18.51 -6.55 51.49
N LEU A 15 17.85 -6.81 52.64
CA LEU A 15 16.43 -7.12 52.68
C LEU A 15 15.56 -5.94 52.22
N LYS A 16 15.91 -4.70 52.61
CA LYS A 16 15.22 -3.49 52.14
C LYS A 16 15.36 -3.33 50.62
N VAL A 17 16.56 -3.53 50.08
CA VAL A 17 16.79 -3.48 48.63
C VAL A 17 15.97 -4.54 47.92
N ALA A 18 15.91 -5.77 48.43
CA ALA A 18 15.11 -6.84 47.85
C ALA A 18 13.60 -6.51 47.85
N ILE A 19 13.07 -5.95 48.94
CA ILE A 19 11.67 -5.51 49.02
C ILE A 19 11.39 -4.39 48.01
N TRP A 20 12.30 -3.43 47.85
CA TRP A 20 12.17 -2.38 46.85
C TRP A 20 12.15 -2.94 45.43
N VAL A 21 13.05 -3.88 45.11
CA VAL A 21 13.09 -4.53 43.79
C VAL A 21 11.80 -5.28 43.52
N VAL A 22 11.31 -6.08 44.46
CA VAL A 22 10.05 -6.82 44.30
C VAL A 22 8.87 -5.86 44.15
N SER A 23 8.82 -4.79 44.94
CA SER A 23 7.74 -3.80 44.87
C SER A 23 7.73 -3.08 43.52
N ILE A 24 8.90 -2.67 43.02
CA ILE A 24 9.04 -2.09 41.68
C ILE A 24 8.58 -3.09 40.61
N MET A 25 8.98 -4.35 40.73
CA MET A 25 8.62 -5.40 39.77
C MET A 25 7.11 -5.65 39.74
N VAL A 26 6.44 -5.69 40.90
CA VAL A 26 4.98 -5.78 41.02
C VAL A 26 4.30 -4.57 40.40
N ILE A 27 4.80 -3.36 40.65
CA ILE A 27 4.27 -2.12 40.04
C ILE A 27 4.42 -2.15 38.52
N VAL A 28 5.57 -2.61 38.00
CA VAL A 28 5.80 -2.74 36.55
C VAL A 28 4.86 -3.77 35.92
N VAL A 29 4.65 -4.92 36.56
CA VAL A 29 3.71 -5.94 36.06
C VAL A 29 2.27 -5.45 36.09
N LEU A 30 1.85 -4.78 37.17
CA LEU A 30 0.53 -4.16 37.27
C LEU A 30 0.35 -3.07 36.22
N ALA A 31 1.34 -2.20 36.02
CA ALA A 31 1.33 -1.19 34.98
C ALA A 31 1.25 -1.82 33.59
N ALA A 32 2.03 -2.88 33.31
CA ALA A 32 1.98 -3.60 32.05
C ALA A 32 0.61 -4.23 31.81
N PHE A 33 -0.05 -4.77 32.85
CA PHE A 33 -1.39 -5.33 32.76
C PHE A 33 -2.48 -4.27 32.55
N VAL A 34 -2.43 -3.17 33.32
CA VAL A 34 -3.38 -2.05 33.21
C VAL A 34 -3.25 -1.36 31.85
N PHE A 35 -2.02 -1.14 31.38
CA PHE A 35 -1.74 -0.44 30.13
C PHE A 35 -1.49 -1.38 28.94
N GLN A 36 -1.81 -2.68 29.08
CA GLN A 36 -1.53 -3.71 28.06
C GLN A 36 -2.06 -3.32 26.67
N LYS A 37 -3.26 -2.73 26.58
CA LYS A 37 -3.85 -2.29 25.32
C LYS A 37 -3.05 -1.15 24.69
N GLN A 38 -2.64 -0.16 25.48
CA GLN A 38 -1.89 1.00 24.98
C GLN A 38 -0.45 0.60 24.60
N ILE A 39 0.18 -0.26 25.40
CA ILE A 39 1.49 -0.84 25.09
C ILE A 39 1.40 -1.66 23.79
N PHE A 40 0.38 -2.51 23.65
CA PHE A 40 0.14 -3.28 22.43
C PHE A 40 -0.09 -2.37 21.23
N THR A 41 -0.97 -1.38 21.32
CA THR A 41 -1.22 -0.43 20.23
C THR A 41 0.05 0.34 19.87
N PHE A 42 0.82 0.82 20.85
CA PHE A 42 2.09 1.51 20.61
C PHE A 42 3.11 0.62 19.91
N MET A 43 3.31 -0.61 20.40
CA MET A 43 4.21 -1.60 19.82
C MET A 43 3.79 -2.01 18.41
N ALA A 44 2.50 -2.32 18.22
CA ALA A 44 1.93 -2.68 16.93
C ALA A 44 2.09 -1.54 15.92
N THR A 45 1.78 -0.29 16.32
CA THR A 45 1.96 0.88 15.46
C THR A 45 3.42 1.07 15.07
N LYS A 46 4.36 0.92 16.01
CA LYS A 46 5.80 0.99 15.71
C LYS A 46 6.26 -0.10 14.75
N ILE A 47 5.81 -1.35 14.93
CA ILE A 47 6.19 -2.48 14.06
C ILE A 47 5.58 -2.31 12.67
N ILE A 48 4.30 -1.91 12.59
CA ILE A 48 3.60 -1.61 11.35
C ILE A 48 4.30 -0.47 10.62
N GLN A 49 4.63 0.63 11.31
CA GLN A 49 5.40 1.73 10.72
C GLN A 49 6.78 1.27 10.24
N GLN A 50 7.53 0.50 11.03
CA GLN A 50 8.86 0.03 10.62
C GLN A 50 8.84 -0.98 9.47
N ARG A 51 7.76 -1.77 9.31
CA ARG A 51 7.66 -2.81 8.28
C ARG A 51 6.91 -2.38 7.02
N LEU A 52 5.90 -1.53 7.14
CA LEU A 52 5.12 -1.00 6.00
C LEU A 52 5.64 0.34 5.50
N LEU A 53 6.22 1.16 6.39
CA LEU A 53 6.80 2.46 6.06
C LEU A 53 8.31 2.42 6.25
N ASN A 54 9.01 1.46 5.66
CA ASN A 54 10.46 1.55 5.63
C ASN A 54 10.81 2.59 4.55
N PRO A 55 11.02 3.88 4.89
CA PRO A 55 11.22 4.94 3.92
C PRO A 55 12.72 4.99 3.61
N THR A 56 13.34 3.83 3.39
CA THR A 56 14.81 3.70 3.39
C THR A 56 15.45 4.32 2.15
N TYR A 57 14.64 4.94 1.29
CA TYR A 57 15.14 5.79 0.24
C TYR A 57 14.43 7.13 0.33
N LYS A 58 15.05 8.08 1.03
CA LYS A 58 14.72 9.49 0.87
C LYS A 58 15.23 9.88 -0.52
N LYS A 59 14.42 9.60 -1.53
CA LYS A 59 14.72 9.88 -2.93
C LYS A 59 14.76 11.38 -3.13
N GLU A 60 15.70 11.83 -3.94
CA GLU A 60 15.68 13.20 -4.43
C GLU A 60 14.42 13.41 -5.29
N ASP A 61 14.05 14.67 -5.47
CA ASP A 61 12.98 14.99 -6.39
C ASP A 61 13.33 14.49 -7.80
N GLY A 62 12.47 13.68 -8.41
CA GLY A 62 12.76 13.04 -9.68
C GLY A 62 11.67 12.10 -10.16
N LEU A 63 11.94 11.45 -11.31
CA LEU A 63 11.11 10.42 -11.92
C LEU A 63 11.75 9.06 -11.74
N TYR A 64 11.02 8.12 -11.16
CA TYR A 64 11.49 6.77 -10.89
C TYR A 64 10.47 5.74 -11.34
N ALA A 65 10.97 4.63 -11.89
CA ALA A 65 10.16 3.47 -12.22
C ALA A 65 10.64 2.25 -11.43
N GLY A 66 9.69 1.47 -10.94
CA GLY A 66 9.91 0.20 -10.26
C GLY A 66 9.15 -0.91 -10.98
N LEU A 67 9.81 -2.05 -11.22
CA LEU A 67 9.21 -3.19 -11.90
C LEU A 67 8.58 -4.13 -10.85
N ALA A 68 7.31 -3.92 -10.53
CA ALA A 68 6.57 -4.76 -9.60
C ALA A 68 6.18 -6.12 -10.21
N GLY A 69 6.17 -6.22 -11.54
CA GLY A 69 5.99 -7.46 -12.26
C GLY A 69 6.50 -7.40 -13.70
N THR A 70 7.08 -8.50 -14.16
CA THR A 70 7.78 -8.63 -15.46
C THR A 70 7.45 -9.95 -16.16
N GLY A 71 6.37 -10.60 -15.73
CA GLY A 71 5.82 -11.81 -16.31
C GLY A 71 5.03 -11.52 -17.60
N ALA A 72 4.30 -12.52 -18.04
CA ALA A 72 3.47 -12.50 -19.24
C ALA A 72 2.21 -13.36 -18.97
N PRO A 73 1.34 -13.64 -19.95
CA PRO A 73 0.13 -14.44 -19.72
C PRO A 73 0.39 -15.85 -19.17
N PHE A 74 1.57 -16.41 -19.43
CA PHE A 74 1.96 -17.71 -18.93
C PHE A 74 2.56 -17.60 -17.53
N ALA A 75 2.09 -18.48 -16.63
CA ALA A 75 2.59 -18.55 -15.27
C ALA A 75 4.10 -18.84 -15.25
N ASP A 76 4.84 -18.05 -14.48
CA ASP A 76 6.27 -18.22 -14.25
C ASP A 76 6.53 -18.21 -12.74
N ILE A 77 7.35 -19.16 -12.25
CA ILE A 77 7.64 -19.29 -10.82
C ILE A 77 8.46 -18.10 -10.27
N ASN A 78 9.18 -17.41 -11.13
CA ASN A 78 10.09 -16.32 -10.78
C ASN A 78 9.56 -14.93 -11.16
N ARG A 79 8.50 -14.83 -11.99
CA ARG A 79 7.96 -13.54 -12.47
C ARG A 79 6.44 -13.48 -12.32
N VAL A 80 5.97 -12.47 -11.59
CA VAL A 80 4.54 -12.13 -11.49
C VAL A 80 4.09 -11.26 -12.67
N GLY A 81 2.78 -11.15 -12.89
CA GLY A 81 2.23 -10.48 -14.07
C GLY A 81 2.62 -8.99 -14.21
N PRO A 82 2.60 -8.43 -15.44
CA PRO A 82 3.03 -7.07 -15.74
C PRO A 82 2.53 -6.00 -14.76
N CYS A 83 3.47 -5.21 -14.21
CA CYS A 83 3.15 -4.04 -13.40
C CYS A 83 4.38 -3.15 -13.21
N ILE A 84 4.21 -1.85 -13.43
CA ILE A 84 5.23 -0.83 -13.20
C ILE A 84 4.68 0.19 -12.21
N VAL A 85 5.44 0.48 -11.16
CA VAL A 85 5.19 1.61 -10.27
C VAL A 85 5.98 2.80 -10.77
N VAL A 86 5.34 3.97 -10.86
CA VAL A 86 5.98 5.22 -11.27
C VAL A 86 5.82 6.23 -10.15
N GLU A 87 6.93 6.72 -9.62
CA GLU A 87 7.00 7.78 -8.62
C GLU A 87 7.60 9.02 -9.27
N ALA A 88 6.88 10.14 -9.22
CA ALA A 88 7.30 11.41 -9.81
C ALA A 88 7.00 12.55 -8.83
N GLY A 89 8.06 13.07 -8.19
CA GLY A 89 7.92 13.98 -7.05
C GLY A 89 7.12 13.34 -5.92
N ASN A 90 5.96 13.91 -5.59
CA ASN A 90 5.06 13.37 -4.56
C ASN A 90 3.94 12.47 -5.13
N ASN A 91 3.88 12.28 -6.45
CA ASN A 91 2.81 11.53 -7.10
C ASN A 91 3.24 10.08 -7.34
N LEU A 92 2.32 9.14 -7.11
CA LEU A 92 2.54 7.71 -7.26
C LEU A 92 1.50 7.11 -8.20
N TYR A 93 1.95 6.53 -9.30
CA TYR A 93 1.11 5.88 -10.29
C TYR A 93 1.47 4.40 -10.43
N VAL A 94 0.50 3.59 -10.81
CA VAL A 94 0.70 2.18 -11.15
C VAL A 94 0.26 1.97 -12.59
N ILE A 95 1.11 1.38 -13.43
CA ILE A 95 0.80 0.98 -14.79
C ILE A 95 0.63 -0.53 -14.81
N ASP A 96 -0.57 -0.96 -15.17
CA ASP A 96 -1.11 -2.32 -15.13
C ASP A 96 -1.19 -2.96 -13.73
N ALA A 97 -2.08 -3.94 -13.63
CA ALA A 97 -2.42 -4.66 -12.41
C ALA A 97 -2.34 -6.17 -12.62
N GLY A 98 -1.16 -6.67 -13.01
CA GLY A 98 -0.97 -8.10 -13.24
C GLY A 98 -1.04 -8.96 -11.98
N PRO A 99 -1.40 -10.26 -12.09
CA PRO A 99 -1.56 -11.14 -10.94
C PRO A 99 -0.27 -11.21 -10.09
N GLY A 100 -0.40 -11.04 -8.77
CA GLY A 100 0.72 -11.05 -7.82
C GLY A 100 1.48 -9.72 -7.70
N SER A 101 1.22 -8.74 -8.58
CA SER A 101 1.94 -7.45 -8.55
C SER A 101 1.61 -6.59 -7.33
N ALA A 102 0.36 -6.57 -6.85
CA ALA A 102 -0.03 -5.80 -5.66
C ALA A 102 0.82 -6.15 -4.43
N ARG A 103 1.11 -7.44 -4.23
CA ARG A 103 2.04 -7.91 -3.20
C ARG A 103 3.46 -7.37 -3.41
N ASN A 104 3.96 -7.40 -4.65
CA ASN A 104 5.30 -6.92 -4.96
C ASN A 104 5.45 -5.41 -4.77
N ILE A 105 4.42 -4.61 -5.07
CA ILE A 105 4.41 -3.17 -4.76
C ILE A 105 4.69 -2.95 -3.26
N GLY A 106 3.97 -3.67 -2.39
CA GLY A 106 4.21 -3.60 -0.94
C GLY A 106 5.60 -4.09 -0.52
N LEU A 107 6.12 -5.16 -1.14
CA LEU A 107 7.48 -5.65 -0.87
C LEU A 107 8.59 -4.67 -1.30
N MET A 108 8.32 -3.86 -2.32
CA MET A 108 9.20 -2.78 -2.77
C MET A 108 9.16 -1.55 -1.84
N GLY A 109 8.27 -1.55 -0.84
CA GLY A 109 8.11 -0.47 0.12
C GLY A 109 7.20 0.67 -0.34
N PHE A 110 6.47 0.48 -1.45
CA PHE A 110 5.46 1.45 -1.89
C PHE A 110 4.14 1.23 -1.16
N ASP A 111 3.55 2.33 -0.71
CA ASP A 111 2.25 2.33 -0.03
C ASP A 111 1.13 2.43 -1.06
N MET A 112 0.40 1.32 -1.27
CA MET A 112 -0.77 1.32 -2.14
C MET A 112 -1.80 2.36 -1.71
N GLY A 113 -1.89 2.76 -0.44
CA GLY A 113 -2.75 3.84 0.04
C GLY A 113 -2.45 5.22 -0.55
N LYS A 114 -1.24 5.43 -1.08
CA LYS A 114 -0.77 6.70 -1.66
C LYS A 114 -0.86 6.78 -3.19
N VAL A 115 -1.26 5.69 -3.87
CA VAL A 115 -1.39 5.69 -5.33
C VAL A 115 -2.45 6.71 -5.77
N ASP A 116 -2.08 7.63 -6.66
CA ASP A 116 -2.95 8.65 -7.24
C ASP A 116 -3.91 8.04 -8.27
N ALA A 117 -3.38 7.20 -9.16
CA ALA A 117 -4.16 6.50 -10.18
C ALA A 117 -3.49 5.19 -10.62
N ILE A 118 -4.32 4.25 -11.08
CA ILE A 118 -3.92 3.02 -11.76
C ILE A 118 -4.22 3.22 -13.25
N LEU A 119 -3.25 3.00 -14.12
CA LEU A 119 -3.36 3.14 -15.56
C LEU A 119 -3.30 1.76 -16.21
N LEU A 120 -4.29 1.39 -17.02
CA LEU A 120 -4.32 0.10 -17.74
C LEU A 120 -3.91 0.30 -19.19
N THR A 121 -2.96 -0.50 -19.68
CA THR A 121 -2.52 -0.47 -21.07
C THR A 121 -3.53 -1.13 -22.00
N HIS A 122 -4.10 -2.25 -21.57
CA HIS A 122 -5.15 -3.01 -22.25
C HIS A 122 -5.79 -4.01 -21.26
N PHE A 123 -6.68 -4.88 -21.74
CA PHE A 123 -7.58 -5.68 -20.89
C PHE A 123 -7.33 -7.19 -20.94
N HIS A 124 -6.10 -7.64 -21.22
CA HIS A 124 -5.74 -9.04 -20.95
C HIS A 124 -5.67 -9.31 -19.44
N SER A 125 -5.98 -10.55 -19.06
CA SER A 125 -6.08 -10.95 -17.66
C SER A 125 -4.78 -10.75 -16.88
N ASP A 126 -3.63 -10.95 -17.53
CA ASP A 126 -2.32 -10.73 -16.94
C ASP A 126 -1.97 -9.26 -16.71
N HIS A 127 -2.77 -8.32 -17.22
CA HIS A 127 -2.65 -6.88 -16.97
C HIS A 127 -3.72 -6.33 -16.01
N ILE A 128 -4.77 -7.10 -15.68
CA ILE A 128 -5.90 -6.60 -14.86
C ILE A 128 -6.25 -7.45 -13.63
N ALA A 129 -5.75 -8.68 -13.52
CA ALA A 129 -6.23 -9.63 -12.51
C ALA A 129 -6.05 -9.17 -11.05
N ALA A 130 -5.06 -8.34 -10.75
CA ALA A 130 -4.82 -7.80 -9.42
C ALA A 130 -5.57 -6.48 -9.15
N LEU A 131 -6.35 -5.96 -10.10
CA LEU A 131 -7.00 -4.66 -9.96
C LEU A 131 -7.91 -4.59 -8.73
N GLY A 132 -8.72 -5.62 -8.48
CA GLY A 132 -9.57 -5.70 -7.29
C GLY A 132 -8.78 -5.63 -5.98
N GLU A 133 -7.65 -6.34 -5.90
CA GLU A 133 -6.77 -6.32 -4.74
C GLU A 133 -6.14 -4.93 -4.55
N MET A 134 -5.66 -4.30 -5.62
CA MET A 134 -5.09 -2.95 -5.56
C MET A 134 -6.11 -1.91 -5.09
N MET A 135 -7.34 -1.95 -5.63
CA MET A 135 -8.43 -1.06 -5.20
C MET A 135 -8.77 -1.26 -3.72
N LEU A 136 -8.84 -2.53 -3.27
CA LEU A 136 -9.07 -2.86 -1.87
C LEU A 136 -7.95 -2.34 -0.96
N GLN A 137 -6.68 -2.56 -1.32
CA GLN A 137 -5.53 -2.08 -0.53
C GLN A 137 -5.50 -0.55 -0.49
N ARG A 138 -5.74 0.11 -1.62
CA ARG A 138 -5.80 1.57 -1.72
C ARG A 138 -6.92 2.15 -0.85
N TRP A 139 -8.07 1.50 -0.80
CA TRP A 139 -9.21 1.91 0.01
C TRP A 139 -9.06 1.54 1.49
N ALA A 140 -9.13 0.25 1.81
CA ALA A 140 -9.21 -0.26 3.18
C ALA A 140 -7.85 -0.23 3.89
N GLY A 141 -6.77 -0.52 3.16
CA GLY A 141 -5.40 -0.41 3.69
C GLY A 141 -4.96 1.04 3.91
N GLY A 142 -5.34 1.93 2.99
CA GLY A 142 -5.01 3.37 3.05
C GLY A 142 -6.02 4.26 3.79
N SER A 143 -7.15 3.71 4.27
CA SER A 143 -8.25 4.47 4.89
C SER A 143 -8.76 5.63 4.01
N ASN A 144 -8.79 5.44 2.70
CA ASN A 144 -9.12 6.50 1.77
C ASN A 144 -10.63 6.72 1.65
N ALA A 145 -11.05 7.98 1.60
CA ALA A 145 -12.47 8.35 1.48
C ALA A 145 -12.96 8.46 0.03
N LYS A 146 -12.08 8.30 -0.96
CA LYS A 146 -12.40 8.37 -2.39
C LYS A 146 -11.86 7.13 -3.10
N PRO A 147 -12.61 6.56 -4.07
CA PRO A 147 -12.11 5.47 -4.89
C PRO A 147 -10.91 5.94 -5.70
N VAL A 148 -10.01 5.02 -6.02
CA VAL A 148 -8.85 5.31 -6.88
C VAL A 148 -9.31 5.52 -8.31
N ASP A 149 -8.66 6.44 -9.02
CA ASP A 149 -8.86 6.58 -10.45
C ASP A 149 -8.23 5.40 -11.19
N VAL A 150 -9.02 4.76 -12.05
CA VAL A 150 -8.55 3.72 -12.96
C VAL A 150 -8.67 4.26 -14.38
N ILE A 151 -7.54 4.69 -14.93
CA ILE A 151 -7.43 5.32 -16.23
C ILE A 151 -7.12 4.24 -17.27
N GLY A 152 -7.85 4.22 -18.38
CA GLY A 152 -7.61 3.24 -19.43
C GLY A 152 -8.35 3.62 -20.70
N PRO A 153 -8.05 2.94 -21.82
CA PRO A 153 -8.77 3.20 -23.06
C PRO A 153 -10.23 2.76 -22.93
N LYS A 154 -11.06 3.07 -23.93
CA LYS A 154 -12.48 2.67 -23.99
C LYS A 154 -12.68 1.19 -23.63
N GLY A 155 -13.53 0.92 -22.65
CA GLY A 155 -13.77 -0.43 -22.11
C GLY A 155 -13.28 -0.59 -20.66
N VAL A 156 -12.49 0.35 -20.15
CA VAL A 156 -12.06 0.38 -18.73
C VAL A 156 -13.24 0.42 -17.78
N GLU A 157 -14.36 1.04 -18.17
CA GLU A 157 -15.58 1.10 -17.38
C GLU A 157 -16.17 -0.29 -17.13
N THR A 158 -16.15 -1.17 -18.14
CA THR A 158 -16.60 -2.56 -18.01
C THR A 158 -15.70 -3.32 -17.02
N VAL A 159 -14.38 -3.15 -17.14
CA VAL A 159 -13.42 -3.81 -16.25
C VAL A 159 -13.61 -3.36 -14.81
N VAL A 160 -13.63 -2.06 -14.56
CA VAL A 160 -13.80 -1.48 -13.23
C VAL A 160 -15.14 -1.86 -12.63
N ALA A 161 -16.23 -1.79 -13.39
CA ALA A 161 -17.55 -2.21 -12.91
C ALA A 161 -17.57 -3.70 -12.52
N GLY A 162 -16.91 -4.56 -13.30
CA GLY A 162 -16.79 -5.99 -12.99
C GLY A 162 -16.07 -6.26 -11.68
N PHE A 163 -14.92 -5.61 -11.44
CA PHE A 163 -14.20 -5.76 -10.17
C PHE A 163 -14.94 -5.12 -8.99
N ASN A 164 -15.57 -3.95 -9.18
CA ASN A 164 -16.41 -3.33 -8.14
C ASN A 164 -17.56 -4.27 -7.74
N HIS A 165 -18.18 -4.94 -8.70
CA HIS A 165 -19.23 -5.92 -8.43
C HIS A 165 -18.69 -7.14 -7.67
N ALA A 166 -17.60 -7.73 -8.16
CA ALA A 166 -16.96 -8.89 -7.54
C ALA A 166 -16.53 -8.64 -6.08
N TYR A 167 -16.11 -7.43 -5.74
CA TYR A 167 -15.65 -7.05 -4.40
C TYR A 167 -16.74 -6.43 -3.51
N SER A 168 -17.98 -6.31 -3.98
CA SER A 168 -19.07 -5.64 -3.26
C SER A 168 -19.39 -6.28 -1.90
N LEU A 169 -19.34 -7.61 -1.81
CA LEU A 169 -19.55 -8.34 -0.57
C LEU A 169 -18.40 -8.11 0.42
N ASP A 170 -17.14 -8.21 -0.03
CA ASP A 170 -15.97 -7.94 0.82
C ASP A 170 -16.00 -6.51 1.35
N ALA A 171 -16.31 -5.53 0.49
CA ALA A 171 -16.43 -4.15 0.91
C ALA A 171 -17.46 -3.96 2.04
N SER A 172 -18.63 -4.59 1.91
CA SER A 172 -19.68 -4.56 2.94
C SER A 172 -19.19 -5.17 4.27
N TYR A 173 -18.50 -6.30 4.21
CA TYR A 173 -17.95 -6.97 5.39
C TYR A 173 -16.89 -6.11 6.07
N ARG A 174 -15.95 -5.53 5.32
CA ARG A 174 -14.88 -4.68 5.85
C ARG A 174 -15.43 -3.49 6.61
N VAL A 175 -16.41 -2.79 6.04
CA VAL A 175 -17.09 -1.67 6.70
C VAL A 175 -17.77 -2.13 7.99
N ALA A 176 -18.49 -3.25 7.94
CA ALA A 176 -19.20 -3.77 9.12
C ALA A 176 -18.25 -4.17 10.26
N PHE A 177 -17.12 -4.80 9.94
CA PHE A 177 -16.16 -5.27 10.95
C PHE A 177 -15.23 -4.17 11.48
N HIS A 178 -14.84 -3.19 10.65
CA HIS A 178 -13.83 -2.19 11.01
C HIS A 178 -14.40 -0.79 11.28
N GLY A 179 -15.66 -0.54 10.90
CA GLY A 179 -16.36 0.73 11.06
C GLY A 179 -16.02 1.76 9.98
N ALA A 180 -17.01 2.58 9.63
CA ALA A 180 -16.91 3.58 8.56
C ALA A 180 -15.86 4.68 8.80
N ALA A 181 -15.44 4.90 10.05
CA ALA A 181 -14.36 5.84 10.36
C ALA A 181 -12.98 5.30 9.95
N THR A 182 -12.79 3.97 10.01
CA THR A 182 -11.53 3.31 9.63
C THR A 182 -11.51 2.95 8.15
N VAL A 183 -12.66 2.50 7.64
CA VAL A 183 -12.83 2.02 6.27
C VAL A 183 -14.01 2.77 5.65
N PRO A 184 -13.80 4.00 5.11
CA PRO A 184 -14.89 4.85 4.67
C PRO A 184 -15.61 4.26 3.46
N PRO A 185 -16.91 3.92 3.51
CA PRO A 185 -17.59 3.24 2.40
C PRO A 185 -17.48 3.98 1.06
N SER A 186 -17.39 5.31 1.10
CA SER A 186 -17.24 6.16 -0.09
C SER A 186 -15.95 5.93 -0.87
N GLY A 187 -14.94 5.31 -0.25
CA GLY A 187 -13.67 5.00 -0.92
C GLY A 187 -13.61 3.64 -1.60
N ALA A 188 -14.62 2.79 -1.46
CA ALA A 188 -14.59 1.43 -1.96
C ALA A 188 -14.52 1.35 -3.49
N GLY A 189 -13.73 0.40 -3.99
CA GLY A 189 -13.59 0.11 -5.42
C GLY A 189 -12.75 1.12 -6.19
N GLY A 190 -13.02 1.24 -7.48
CA GLY A 190 -12.36 2.17 -8.40
C GLY A 190 -13.34 3.03 -9.17
N ARG A 191 -12.86 4.19 -9.60
CA ARG A 191 -13.57 5.11 -10.50
C ARG A 191 -12.93 5.02 -11.89
N ALA A 192 -13.67 4.50 -12.85
CA ALA A 192 -13.22 4.42 -14.22
C ALA A 192 -13.05 5.82 -14.83
N ARG A 193 -11.93 6.03 -15.53
CA ARG A 193 -11.62 7.23 -16.31
C ARG A 193 -11.24 6.83 -17.73
N PRO A 194 -12.23 6.63 -18.61
CA PRO A 194 -12.00 6.26 -20.00
C PRO A 194 -11.39 7.41 -20.79
N PHE A 195 -10.62 7.06 -21.80
CA PHE A 195 -10.25 7.94 -22.89
C PHE A 195 -10.35 7.19 -24.23
N ASP A 196 -10.44 7.95 -25.31
CA ASP A 196 -10.44 7.40 -26.68
C ASP A 196 -9.24 7.96 -27.45
N LEU A 197 -8.70 7.17 -28.36
CA LEU A 197 -7.65 7.58 -29.28
C LEU A 197 -8.23 7.58 -30.69
N SER A 198 -7.78 8.51 -31.53
CA SER A 198 -8.19 8.50 -32.94
C SER A 198 -7.70 7.23 -33.65
N SER A 199 -8.26 6.99 -34.84
CA SER A 199 -7.83 5.88 -35.70
C SER A 199 -6.42 6.06 -36.27
N GLU A 200 -5.85 7.26 -36.19
CA GLU A 200 -4.49 7.57 -36.65
C GLU A 200 -3.44 6.66 -35.99
N GLU A 201 -2.32 6.47 -36.68
CA GLU A 201 -1.24 5.58 -36.21
C GLU A 201 -0.45 6.20 -35.03
N ASP A 202 -0.26 7.52 -35.06
CA ASP A 202 0.46 8.31 -34.06
C ASP A 202 -0.47 8.95 -33.01
N ALA A 203 -1.71 8.45 -32.91
CA ALA A 203 -2.70 8.96 -31.98
C ALA A 203 -2.19 8.92 -30.52
N SER A 204 -2.28 10.07 -29.86
CA SER A 204 -1.92 10.23 -28.45
C SER A 204 -2.80 11.26 -27.73
N ILE A 205 -2.92 11.13 -26.41
CA ILE A 205 -3.72 12.02 -25.56
C ILE A 205 -3.10 12.14 -24.17
N VAL A 206 -3.12 13.34 -23.60
CA VAL A 206 -2.71 13.56 -22.20
C VAL A 206 -3.83 13.10 -21.27
N VAL A 207 -3.53 12.13 -20.41
CA VAL A 207 -4.51 11.53 -19.47
C VAL A 207 -4.29 11.96 -18.02
N VAL A 208 -3.09 12.42 -17.70
CA VAL A 208 -2.73 13.05 -16.42
C VAL A 208 -1.91 14.29 -16.72
N ASP A 209 -2.30 15.40 -16.09
CA ASP A 209 -1.53 16.64 -16.02
C ASP A 209 -1.73 17.22 -14.61
N LYS A 210 -0.77 16.95 -13.73
CA LYS A 210 -0.87 17.28 -12.30
C LYS A 210 0.52 17.47 -11.71
N GLU A 211 0.73 18.60 -11.02
CA GLU A 211 1.92 18.83 -10.18
C GLU A 211 3.27 18.58 -10.88
N GLY A 212 3.37 18.96 -12.16
CA GLY A 212 4.58 18.78 -12.97
C GLY A 212 4.73 17.38 -13.59
N VAL A 213 3.80 16.45 -13.31
CA VAL A 213 3.70 15.15 -13.98
C VAL A 213 2.71 15.25 -15.13
N LYS A 214 3.16 14.80 -16.30
CA LYS A 214 2.32 14.64 -17.49
C LYS A 214 2.41 13.21 -18.00
N ILE A 215 1.29 12.50 -18.04
CA ILE A 215 1.21 11.16 -18.61
C ILE A 215 0.42 11.22 -19.91
N THR A 216 1.08 10.82 -20.99
CA THR A 216 0.51 10.79 -22.35
C THR A 216 0.29 9.33 -22.75
N ALA A 217 -0.96 8.95 -23.02
CA ALA A 217 -1.28 7.68 -23.64
C ALA A 217 -1.04 7.77 -25.15
N PHE A 218 -0.45 6.75 -25.75
CA PHE A 218 -0.25 6.66 -27.19
C PHE A 218 -0.59 5.26 -27.69
N LYS A 219 -1.09 5.17 -28.92
CA LYS A 219 -1.50 3.90 -29.52
C LYS A 219 -0.32 2.95 -29.73
N VAL A 220 -0.55 1.66 -29.49
CA VAL A 220 0.41 0.59 -29.82
C VAL A 220 -0.26 -0.50 -30.64
N ASN A 221 0.53 -1.24 -31.42
CA ASN A 221 0.04 -2.40 -32.15
C ASN A 221 0.02 -3.63 -31.22
N HIS A 222 -1.17 -4.16 -30.95
CA HIS A 222 -1.36 -5.36 -30.15
C HIS A 222 -2.45 -6.27 -30.73
N SER A 223 -2.47 -6.42 -32.06
CA SER A 223 -3.46 -7.23 -32.75
C SER A 223 -3.55 -8.67 -32.21
N PRO A 224 -4.75 -9.25 -32.02
CA PRO A 224 -6.08 -8.68 -32.31
C PRO A 224 -6.70 -7.88 -31.14
N ALA A 225 -6.00 -7.71 -30.02
CA ALA A 225 -6.52 -7.06 -28.83
C ALA A 225 -6.46 -5.52 -28.95
N TYR A 226 -7.62 -4.89 -29.14
CA TYR A 226 -7.77 -3.44 -29.19
C TYR A 226 -8.93 -2.98 -28.31
N PRO A 227 -8.83 -1.79 -27.68
CA PRO A 227 -7.70 -0.86 -27.73
C PRO A 227 -6.50 -1.30 -26.86
N ALA A 228 -5.28 -0.91 -27.27
CA ALA A 228 -4.05 -1.10 -26.51
C ALA A 228 -3.18 0.17 -26.61
N VAL A 229 -2.56 0.57 -25.50
CA VAL A 229 -1.78 1.80 -25.41
C VAL A 229 -0.46 1.62 -24.68
N GLY A 230 0.50 2.48 -24.97
CA GLY A 230 1.65 2.78 -24.12
C GLY A 230 1.45 4.10 -23.38
N TYR A 231 2.19 4.29 -22.29
CA TYR A 231 2.19 5.54 -21.53
C TYR A 231 3.59 6.16 -21.53
N ARG A 232 3.71 7.42 -21.94
CA ARG A 232 4.89 8.26 -21.74
C ARG A 232 4.69 9.10 -20.50
N VAL A 233 5.65 9.07 -19.58
CA VAL A 233 5.64 9.89 -18.36
C VAL A 233 6.72 10.95 -18.49
N ASP A 234 6.29 12.22 -18.49
CA ASP A 234 7.15 13.38 -18.46
C ASP A 234 7.08 14.00 -17.05
N TYR A 235 8.23 14.38 -16.47
CA TYR A 235 8.30 15.08 -15.18
C TYR A 235 9.32 16.21 -15.24
N LYS A 236 8.85 17.45 -15.03
CA LYS A 236 9.60 18.72 -15.04
C LYS A 236 10.42 19.01 -16.30
#